data_AF-A0A1Q7YDD1-F1
#
_entry.id   AF-A0A1Q7YDD1-F1
#
_cell.length_a   1.000
_cell.length_b   1.000
_cell.length_c   1.000
_cell.angle_alpha   90.00
_cell.angle_beta   90.00
_cell.angle_gamma   90.00
#
_symmetry.space_group_name_H-M   'P 1'
#
loop_
_entity.id
_entity.type
_entity.pdbx_description
1 polymer ?
#
loop_
_entity_poly.entity_id
_entity_poly.type
_entity_poly.pdbx_seq_one_letter_code
_entity_poly.pdbx_strand_id
1 'polypeptide(L)'
;MEESYSIQRLLALRKLTRAMADYLRGQMKEYLSTLSPLFRPKSVLGNYVEGGAYEVSRTGEKAFKELQETYQALAQSKLYKLPPDFKTPLEIINPQLEMTPVEYTHVASDGGDSKTVVVTSPLKWALTYSGFSPARLRELIANKNRAGDALQQFVLHYLMMNTVVTKQAGLSQMLDALHFPLSIERLKEFGDLPVTYITAAISTTRPPDNVLMESTEVSGMNVFEEVVNTEDVQRLRDPLKERLVELMGTYGEETPNH
;
A
#
# COMPACT_ATOMS: atom_id res chain seq x y z
N MET A 1 1.04 -20.47 -20.42
CA MET A 1 2.01 -20.69 -21.50
C MET A 1 3.27 -19.98 -21.05
N GLU A 2 4.32 -20.70 -20.68
CA GLU A 2 5.57 -20.11 -20.17
C GLU A 2 6.23 -19.33 -21.32
N GLU A 3 6.07 -18.00 -21.34
CA GLU A 3 6.95 -17.18 -22.15
C GLU A 3 8.37 -17.35 -21.60
N SER A 4 9.23 -18.02 -22.38
CA SER A 4 10.65 -18.09 -22.11
C SER A 4 11.19 -16.67 -22.01
N TYR A 5 11.52 -16.25 -20.78
CA TYR A 5 12.19 -14.98 -20.53
C TYR A 5 13.60 -15.04 -21.12
N SER A 6 13.75 -14.67 -22.40
CA SER A 6 15.09 -14.38 -22.91
C SER A 6 15.67 -13.17 -22.15
N ILE A 7 16.98 -13.16 -21.93
CA ILE A 7 17.69 -12.06 -21.25
C ILE A 7 17.35 -10.71 -21.90
N GLN A 8 17.30 -10.67 -23.24
CA GLN A 8 16.96 -9.46 -24.00
C GLN A 8 15.53 -8.97 -23.70
N ARG A 9 14.55 -9.89 -23.67
CA ARG A 9 13.16 -9.56 -23.34
C ARG A 9 13.06 -9.06 -21.90
N LEU A 10 13.76 -9.70 -20.96
CA LEU A 10 13.78 -9.27 -19.57
C LEU A 10 14.36 -7.87 -19.41
N LEU A 11 15.47 -7.55 -20.08
CA LEU A 11 16.06 -6.21 -20.07
C LEU A 11 15.10 -5.16 -20.64
N ALA A 12 14.39 -5.48 -21.72
CA ALA A 12 13.38 -4.59 -22.29
C ALA A 12 12.21 -4.36 -21.31
N LEU A 13 11.71 -5.43 -20.69
CA LEU A 13 10.62 -5.36 -19.70
C LEU A 13 11.03 -4.55 -18.46
N ARG A 14 12.27 -4.69 -17.95
CA ARG A 14 12.77 -3.89 -16.82
C ARG A 14 12.83 -2.40 -17.16
N LYS A 15 13.31 -2.04 -18.35
CA LYS A 15 13.31 -0.63 -18.81
C LYS A 15 11.89 -0.08 -18.90
N LEU A 16 10.98 -0.84 -19.49
CA LEU A 16 9.57 -0.47 -19.62
C LEU A 16 8.90 -0.30 -18.25
N THR A 17 9.13 -1.25 -17.35
CA THR A 17 8.58 -1.24 -15.99
C THR A 17 9.02 0.02 -15.24
N ARG A 18 10.31 0.36 -15.30
CA ARG A 18 10.82 1.59 -14.68
C ARG A 18 10.14 2.84 -15.25
N ALA A 19 10.04 2.94 -16.57
CA ALA A 19 9.40 4.08 -17.22
C ALA A 19 7.91 4.20 -16.82
N MET A 20 7.18 3.09 -16.78
CA MET A 20 5.78 3.06 -16.34
C MET A 20 5.64 3.39 -14.85
N ALA A 21 6.51 2.85 -14.00
CA ALA A 21 6.50 3.12 -12.56
C ALA A 21 6.78 4.60 -12.26
N ASP A 22 7.77 5.21 -12.95
CA ASP A 22 8.08 6.63 -12.80
C ASP A 22 6.90 7.50 -13.24
N TYR A 23 6.27 7.20 -14.38
CA TYR A 23 5.10 7.91 -14.88
C TYR A 23 3.90 7.80 -13.92
N LEU A 24 3.50 6.58 -13.57
CA LEU A 24 2.33 6.32 -12.73
C LEU A 24 2.52 6.86 -11.31
N ARG A 25 3.74 6.73 -10.75
CA ARG A 25 4.07 7.33 -9.45
C ARG A 25 4.03 8.85 -9.51
N GLY A 26 4.46 9.45 -10.62
CA GLY A 26 4.34 10.90 -10.87
C GLY A 26 2.88 11.35 -10.79
N GLN A 27 2.01 10.72 -11.57
CA GLN A 27 0.56 11.02 -11.57
C GLN A 27 -0.07 10.82 -10.19
N MET A 28 0.23 9.71 -9.51
CA MET A 28 -0.32 9.45 -8.19
C MET A 28 0.13 10.48 -7.16
N LYS A 29 1.38 10.97 -7.23
CA LYS A 29 1.84 12.06 -6.36
C LYS A 29 1.06 13.35 -6.57
N GLU A 30 0.74 13.70 -7.81
CA GLU A 30 -0.07 14.89 -8.13
C GLU A 30 -1.48 14.75 -7.56
N TYR A 31 -2.12 13.58 -7.74
CA TYR A 31 -3.42 13.27 -7.15
C TYR A 31 -3.39 13.33 -5.63
N LEU A 32 -2.40 12.70 -4.97
CA LEU A 32 -2.27 12.77 -3.51
C LEU A 32 -2.00 14.17 -2.99
N SER A 33 -1.26 15.01 -3.72
CA SER A 33 -1.06 16.40 -3.32
C SER A 33 -2.38 17.17 -3.29
N THR A 34 -3.24 16.91 -4.28
CA THR A 34 -4.57 17.54 -4.40
C THR A 34 -5.52 17.00 -3.33
N LEU A 35 -5.50 15.69 -3.09
CA LEU A 35 -6.37 15.00 -2.13
C LEU A 35 -5.84 15.05 -0.69
N SER A 36 -4.64 15.59 -0.44
CA SER A 36 -3.98 15.59 0.87
C SER A 36 -4.85 16.07 2.04
N PRO A 37 -5.73 17.10 1.90
CA PRO A 37 -6.63 17.51 2.98
C PRO A 37 -7.62 16.42 3.41
N LEU A 38 -8.06 15.55 2.48
CA LEU A 38 -8.99 14.46 2.78
C LEU A 38 -8.32 13.35 3.59
N PHE A 39 -7.00 13.20 3.45
CA PHE A 39 -6.26 12.21 4.23
C PHE A 39 -5.94 12.68 5.66
N ARG A 40 -6.38 13.85 6.11
CA ARG A 40 -6.08 14.33 7.46
C ARG A 40 -6.92 13.57 8.49
N PRO A 41 -6.32 12.94 9.52
CA PRO A 41 -7.08 12.19 10.54
C PRO A 41 -8.20 12.99 11.19
N LYS A 42 -7.98 14.30 11.38
CA LYS A 42 -8.95 15.23 11.97
C LYS A 42 -10.31 15.25 11.25
N SER A 43 -10.34 15.01 9.94
CA SER A 43 -11.58 14.97 9.16
C SER A 43 -12.53 13.85 9.60
N VAL A 44 -12.01 12.78 10.21
CA VAL A 44 -12.77 11.60 10.63
C VAL A 44 -12.81 11.45 12.14
N LEU A 45 -11.70 11.74 12.81
CA LEU A 45 -11.53 11.56 14.25
C LEU A 45 -11.83 12.84 15.06
N GLY A 46 -12.06 13.99 14.40
CA GLY A 46 -12.43 15.23 15.07
C GLY A 46 -11.44 15.65 16.15
N ASN A 47 -11.95 15.97 17.34
CA ASN A 47 -11.17 16.46 18.48
C ASN A 47 -10.31 15.40 19.18
N TYR A 48 -10.40 14.13 18.79
CA TYR A 48 -9.53 13.08 19.32
C TYR A 48 -8.12 13.11 18.73
N VAL A 49 -7.81 14.09 17.86
CA VAL A 49 -6.51 14.25 17.21
C VAL A 49 -6.08 15.72 17.22
N GLU A 50 -4.81 15.97 17.51
CA GLU A 50 -4.19 17.30 17.51
C GLU A 50 -3.62 17.68 16.13
N GLY A 51 -3.92 18.89 15.65
CA GLY A 51 -3.33 19.46 14.42
C GLY A 51 -4.26 20.39 13.62
N GLY A 52 -4.23 21.70 13.91
CA GLY A 52 -4.89 22.75 13.12
C GLY A 52 -6.18 23.33 13.72
N ALA A 53 -6.64 24.50 13.20
CA ALA A 53 -7.67 25.36 13.77
C ALA A 53 -8.93 24.63 14.26
N TYR A 54 -9.33 24.95 15.48
CA TYR A 54 -10.38 24.30 16.27
C TYR A 54 -11.74 24.36 15.54
N GLU A 55 -12.29 23.22 15.15
CA GLU A 55 -13.70 23.11 14.76
C GLU A 55 -14.35 22.10 15.69
N VAL A 56 -15.30 22.59 16.49
CA VAL A 56 -16.08 21.78 17.44
C VAL A 56 -17.03 20.92 16.64
N SER A 57 -16.62 19.69 16.32
CA SER A 57 -17.56 18.67 15.88
C SER A 57 -17.56 17.52 16.88
N ARG A 58 -18.76 17.08 17.29
CA ARG A 58 -18.98 15.81 18.02
C ARG A 58 -18.80 14.59 17.10
N THR A 59 -18.31 14.81 15.88
CA THR A 59 -18.18 13.82 14.83
C THR A 59 -16.84 13.09 15.03
N GLY A 60 -16.89 11.77 15.20
CA GLY A 60 -15.69 10.94 15.27
C GLY A 60 -15.62 9.99 16.46
N GLU A 61 -16.52 10.09 17.45
CA GLU A 61 -16.54 9.19 18.63
C GLU A 61 -16.60 7.72 18.23
N LYS A 62 -17.50 7.35 17.30
CA LYS A 62 -17.60 5.99 16.79
C LYS A 62 -16.29 5.52 16.13
N ALA A 63 -15.72 6.34 15.26
CA ALA A 63 -14.47 6.02 14.56
C ALA A 63 -13.28 5.91 15.53
N PHE A 64 -13.23 6.79 16.53
CA PHE A 64 -12.22 6.76 17.58
C PHE A 64 -12.34 5.50 18.46
N LYS A 65 -13.56 5.11 18.83
CA LYS A 65 -13.80 3.88 19.60
C LYS A 65 -13.34 2.63 18.83
N GLU A 66 -13.68 2.53 17.54
CA GLU A 66 -13.21 1.43 16.69
C GLU A 66 -11.67 1.41 16.54
N LEU A 67 -11.04 2.59 16.43
CA LEU A 67 -9.58 2.72 16.45
C LEU A 67 -8.99 2.20 17.77
N GLN A 68 -9.58 2.60 18.91
CA GLN A 68 -9.13 2.20 20.24
C GLN A 68 -9.26 0.68 20.45
N GLU A 69 -10.37 0.07 20.04
CA GLU A 69 -10.57 -1.38 20.08
C GLU A 69 -9.52 -2.13 19.24
N THR A 70 -9.25 -1.63 18.02
CA THR A 70 -8.22 -2.21 17.14
C THR A 70 -6.82 -2.06 17.75
N TYR A 71 -6.52 -0.89 18.33
CA TYR A 71 -5.26 -0.64 19.01
C TYR A 71 -5.06 -1.60 20.19
N GLN A 72 -6.07 -1.79 21.04
CA GLN A 72 -5.98 -2.66 22.21
C GLN A 72 -5.66 -4.11 21.83
N ALA A 73 -6.30 -4.62 20.77
CA ALA A 73 -5.99 -5.96 20.25
C ALA A 73 -4.53 -6.08 19.77
N LEU A 74 -4.02 -5.07 19.07
CA LEU A 74 -2.63 -5.04 18.59
C LEU A 74 -1.63 -4.90 19.74
N ALA A 75 -1.91 -4.03 20.70
CA ALA A 75 -1.03 -3.75 21.84
C ALA A 75 -0.77 -5.00 22.69
N GLN A 76 -1.80 -5.83 22.87
CA GLN A 76 -1.71 -7.11 23.61
C GLN A 76 -1.02 -8.22 22.83
N SER A 77 -0.79 -8.06 21.52
CA SER A 77 -0.12 -9.08 20.72
C SER A 77 1.35 -9.27 21.15
N LYS A 78 1.86 -10.49 20.97
CA LYS A 78 3.27 -10.84 21.27
C LYS A 78 4.27 -10.04 20.44
N LEU A 79 3.85 -9.51 19.28
CA LEU A 79 4.69 -8.75 18.38
C LEU A 79 4.98 -7.35 18.93
N TYR A 80 3.93 -6.65 19.38
CA TYR A 80 4.00 -5.25 19.79
C TYR A 80 4.34 -5.09 21.27
N LYS A 81 3.64 -5.81 22.18
CA LYS A 81 3.80 -5.71 23.64
C LYS A 81 3.77 -4.26 24.14
N LEU A 82 2.74 -3.53 23.75
CA LEU A 82 2.56 -2.12 24.08
C LEU A 82 1.59 -1.95 25.27
N PRO A 83 1.60 -0.80 25.95
CA PRO A 83 0.54 -0.44 26.90
C PRO A 83 -0.85 -0.50 26.22
N PRO A 84 -1.89 -0.99 26.92
CA PRO A 84 -3.23 -1.12 26.35
C PRO A 84 -3.91 0.22 26.06
N ASP A 85 -3.46 1.28 26.72
CA ASP A 85 -3.99 2.63 26.57
C ASP A 85 -2.95 3.57 25.92
N PHE A 86 -3.45 4.63 25.31
CA PHE A 86 -2.64 5.71 24.72
C PHE A 86 -3.20 7.07 25.13
N LYS A 87 -2.37 8.10 25.05
CA LYS A 87 -2.76 9.46 25.40
C LYS A 87 -3.66 10.06 24.33
N THR A 88 -4.65 10.84 24.77
CA THR A 88 -5.48 11.66 23.89
C THR A 88 -5.26 13.15 24.20
N PRO A 89 -5.40 14.03 23.19
CA PRO A 89 -5.63 13.71 21.77
C PRO A 89 -4.42 13.03 21.11
N LEU A 90 -4.66 12.29 20.03
CA LEU A 90 -3.62 11.64 19.24
C LEU A 90 -2.75 12.69 18.56
N GLU A 91 -1.43 12.56 18.67
CA GLU A 91 -0.48 13.45 18.01
C GLU A 91 -0.33 13.08 16.53
N ILE A 92 -0.42 14.08 15.64
CA ILE A 92 -0.05 13.95 14.24
C ILE A 92 1.36 14.51 14.07
N ILE A 93 2.35 13.63 13.94
CA ILE A 93 3.76 14.06 13.85
C ILE A 93 4.05 14.76 12.51
N ASN A 94 3.66 14.13 11.40
CA ASN A 94 3.76 14.73 10.07
C ASN A 94 2.61 14.25 9.17
N PRO A 95 1.59 15.07 8.91
CA PRO A 95 0.43 14.68 8.11
C PRO A 95 0.69 14.59 6.60
N GLN A 96 1.91 14.91 6.13
CA GLN A 96 2.26 14.74 4.72
C GLN A 96 2.18 13.26 4.34
N LEU A 97 1.62 12.98 3.16
CA LEU A 97 1.53 11.63 2.63
C LEU A 97 2.87 11.19 2.04
N GLU A 98 3.22 9.95 2.29
CA GLU A 98 4.40 9.29 1.75
C GLU A 98 3.99 8.00 1.04
N MET A 99 4.54 7.80 -0.15
CA MET A 99 4.36 6.57 -0.95
C MET A 99 5.70 5.86 -1.08
N THR A 100 5.78 4.67 -0.47
CA THR A 100 6.96 3.80 -0.56
C THR A 100 6.63 2.53 -1.34
N PRO A 101 7.43 2.14 -2.36
CA PRO A 101 7.23 0.88 -3.07
C PRO A 101 7.16 -0.31 -2.12
N VAL A 102 6.34 -1.29 -2.46
CA VAL A 102 6.23 -2.52 -1.66
C VAL A 102 7.40 -3.43 -1.96
N GLU A 103 8.04 -3.91 -0.91
CA GLU A 103 9.11 -4.90 -0.97
C GLU A 103 8.73 -6.13 -0.16
N TYR A 104 9.07 -7.31 -0.69
CA TYR A 104 8.88 -8.58 -0.01
C TYR A 104 10.07 -9.51 -0.24
N THR A 105 10.25 -10.46 0.67
CA THR A 105 11.32 -11.46 0.57
C THR A 105 10.80 -12.70 -0.16
N HIS A 106 11.57 -13.19 -1.13
CA HIS A 106 11.32 -14.45 -1.83
C HIS A 106 12.53 -15.37 -1.74
N VAL A 107 12.32 -16.67 -1.55
CA VAL A 107 13.40 -17.67 -1.63
C VAL A 107 13.35 -18.27 -3.03
N ALA A 108 14.28 -17.84 -3.89
CA ALA A 108 14.43 -18.37 -5.23
C ALA A 108 15.22 -19.68 -5.18
N SER A 109 14.77 -20.68 -5.92
CA SER A 109 15.39 -22.01 -6.01
C SER A 109 15.56 -22.45 -7.45
N ASP A 110 16.76 -22.88 -7.83
CA ASP A 110 17.03 -23.52 -9.12
C ASP A 110 18.16 -24.55 -9.00
N GLY A 111 18.00 -25.71 -9.63
CA GLY A 111 19.07 -26.74 -9.69
C GLY A 111 19.59 -27.28 -8.36
N GLY A 112 18.90 -27.07 -7.23
CA GLY A 112 19.34 -27.46 -5.88
C GLY A 112 19.98 -26.33 -5.08
N ASP A 113 20.29 -25.20 -5.72
CA ASP A 113 20.73 -23.98 -5.06
C ASP A 113 19.53 -23.11 -4.69
N SER A 114 19.61 -22.43 -3.54
CA SER A 114 18.59 -21.49 -3.13
C SER A 114 19.21 -20.21 -2.58
N LYS A 115 18.54 -19.09 -2.82
CA LYS A 115 18.93 -17.81 -2.23
C LYS A 115 17.74 -16.93 -1.93
N THR A 116 17.91 -16.09 -0.92
CA THR A 116 16.91 -15.10 -0.53
C THR A 116 17.09 -13.85 -1.37
N VAL A 117 16.02 -13.41 -2.05
CA VAL A 117 15.97 -12.23 -2.91
C VAL A 117 14.91 -11.28 -2.37
N VAL A 118 15.25 -10.00 -2.25
CA VAL A 118 14.28 -8.94 -1.96
C VAL A 118 13.65 -8.49 -3.28
N VAL A 119 12.34 -8.61 -3.39
CA VAL A 119 11.58 -8.29 -4.61
C VAL A 119 10.78 -7.02 -4.38
N THR A 120 10.93 -6.04 -5.26
CA THR A 120 10.15 -4.80 -5.29
C THR A 120 8.97 -4.95 -6.25
N SER A 121 7.77 -4.60 -5.79
CA SER A 121 6.58 -4.43 -6.62
C SER A 121 6.44 -2.95 -6.99
N PRO A 122 6.86 -2.52 -8.19
CA PRO A 122 7.08 -1.11 -8.48
C PRO A 122 5.79 -0.31 -8.72
N LEU A 123 4.68 -0.99 -8.98
CA LEU A 123 3.35 -0.40 -9.22
C LEU A 123 2.41 -0.52 -8.01
N LYS A 124 2.94 -0.94 -6.85
CA LYS A 124 2.24 -1.01 -5.58
C LYS A 124 3.01 -0.23 -4.54
N TRP A 125 2.35 0.68 -3.85
CA TRP A 125 2.96 1.55 -2.84
C TRP A 125 2.21 1.45 -1.52
N ALA A 126 2.93 1.30 -0.42
CA ALA A 126 2.37 1.55 0.90
C ALA A 126 2.14 3.06 1.05
N LEU A 127 0.94 3.43 1.49
CA LEU A 127 0.56 4.80 1.78
C LEU A 127 0.63 5.03 3.29
N THR A 128 1.51 5.93 3.70
CA THR A 128 1.71 6.27 5.12
C THR A 128 1.77 7.78 5.31
N TYR A 129 1.68 8.22 6.56
CA TYR A 129 2.15 9.54 6.92
C TYR A 129 3.68 9.58 6.86
N SER A 130 4.24 10.75 6.57
CA SER A 130 5.66 10.89 6.33
C SER A 130 6.48 10.53 7.57
N GLY A 131 7.52 9.72 7.37
CA GLY A 131 8.34 9.19 8.45
C GLY A 131 7.87 7.85 9.02
N PHE A 132 6.71 7.33 8.59
CA PHE A 132 6.13 6.08 9.06
C PHE A 132 6.21 4.93 8.03
N SER A 133 7.23 4.90 7.19
CA SER A 133 7.36 3.88 6.16
C SER A 133 7.42 2.44 6.72
N PRO A 134 6.95 1.42 5.98
CA PRO A 134 6.98 0.03 6.42
C PRO A 134 8.39 -0.50 6.72
N ALA A 135 9.41 -0.02 5.99
CA ALA A 135 10.80 -0.38 6.25
C ALA A 135 11.25 0.03 7.66
N ARG A 136 10.93 1.27 8.08
CA ARG A 136 11.24 1.75 9.43
C ARG A 136 10.47 0.99 10.51
N LEU A 137 9.21 0.62 10.23
CA LEU A 137 8.44 -0.23 11.13
C LEU A 137 9.10 -1.60 11.31
N ARG A 138 9.56 -2.22 10.21
CA ARG A 138 10.27 -3.50 10.23
C ARG A 138 11.55 -3.44 11.07
N GLU A 139 12.36 -2.40 10.88
CA GLU A 139 13.56 -2.14 11.69
C GLU A 139 13.22 -1.98 13.18
N LEU A 140 12.17 -1.23 13.48
CA LEU A 140 11.74 -0.97 14.86
C LEU A 140 11.22 -2.23 15.55
N ILE A 141 10.49 -3.10 14.83
CA ILE A 141 10.02 -4.39 15.34
C ILE A 141 11.21 -5.33 15.59
N ALA A 142 12.18 -5.38 14.68
CA ALA A 142 13.36 -6.23 14.79
C ALA A 142 14.30 -5.80 15.94
N ASN A 143 14.30 -4.51 16.30
CA ASN A 143 15.15 -4.00 17.37
C ASN A 143 14.66 -4.46 18.77
N LYS A 144 15.48 -5.26 19.46
CA LYS A 144 15.18 -5.77 20.81
C LYS A 144 15.18 -4.70 21.90
N ASN A 145 15.88 -3.58 21.68
CA ASN A 145 15.97 -2.43 22.60
C ASN A 145 15.11 -1.25 22.11
N ARG A 146 14.07 -1.52 21.32
CA ARG A 146 13.18 -0.50 20.76
C ARG A 146 12.53 0.36 21.86
N ALA A 147 12.44 1.66 21.61
CA ALA A 147 11.64 2.55 22.44
C ALA A 147 10.14 2.23 22.26
N GLY A 148 9.46 1.85 23.34
CA GLY A 148 8.03 1.49 23.31
C GLY A 148 7.15 2.60 22.76
N ASP A 149 7.45 3.86 23.10
CA ASP A 149 6.72 5.04 22.66
C ASP A 149 6.81 5.23 21.13
N ALA A 150 7.99 4.99 20.54
CA ALA A 150 8.16 5.08 19.09
C ALA A 150 7.33 4.01 18.37
N LEU A 151 7.30 2.78 18.89
CA LEU A 151 6.50 1.70 18.29
C LEU A 151 5.00 1.97 18.42
N GLN A 152 4.57 2.50 19.57
CA GLN A 152 3.19 2.94 19.79
C GLN A 152 2.79 4.03 18.78
N GLN A 153 3.66 5.02 18.54
CA GLN A 153 3.43 6.05 17.52
C GLN A 153 3.25 5.45 16.12
N PHE A 154 4.08 4.48 15.73
CA PHE A 154 3.92 3.79 14.44
C PHE A 154 2.55 3.11 14.32
N VAL A 155 2.16 2.31 15.32
CA VAL A 155 0.86 1.62 15.32
C VAL A 155 -0.28 2.64 15.20
N LEU A 156 -0.25 3.71 15.98
CA LEU A 156 -1.30 4.74 15.95
C LEU A 156 -1.37 5.44 14.58
N HIS A 157 -0.25 5.75 13.94
CA HIS A 157 -0.26 6.41 12.62
C HIS A 157 -0.81 5.51 11.50
N TYR A 158 -0.54 4.21 11.55
CA TYR A 158 -1.14 3.24 10.62
C TYR A 158 -2.64 3.10 10.86
N LEU A 159 -3.08 3.05 12.12
CA LEU A 159 -4.50 3.01 12.46
C LEU A 159 -5.23 4.30 12.09
N MET A 160 -4.60 5.47 12.25
CA MET A 160 -5.15 6.74 11.77
C MET A 160 -5.32 6.73 10.24
N MET A 161 -4.32 6.27 9.49
CA MET A 161 -4.42 6.13 8.02
C MET A 161 -5.56 5.19 7.63
N ASN A 162 -5.59 3.99 8.21
CA ASN A 162 -6.65 3.00 7.99
C ASN A 162 -8.04 3.58 8.31
N THR A 163 -8.18 4.29 9.43
CA THR A 163 -9.46 4.89 9.83
C THR A 163 -9.91 5.96 8.84
N VAL A 164 -9.00 6.79 8.35
CA VAL A 164 -9.29 7.79 7.33
C VAL A 164 -9.83 7.16 6.05
N VAL A 165 -9.12 6.16 5.50
CA VAL A 165 -9.50 5.54 4.22
C VAL A 165 -10.76 4.68 4.33
N THR A 166 -11.00 4.03 5.46
CA THR A 166 -12.19 3.19 5.67
C THR A 166 -13.47 4.00 5.93
N LYS A 167 -13.36 5.20 6.51
CA LYS A 167 -14.51 6.05 6.80
C LYS A 167 -14.88 7.01 5.68
N GLN A 168 -13.99 7.19 4.69
CA GLN A 168 -14.22 8.05 3.54
C GLN A 168 -14.35 7.23 2.25
N ALA A 169 -15.50 6.57 2.06
CA ALA A 169 -15.74 5.73 0.88
C ALA A 169 -15.53 6.48 -0.45
N GLY A 170 -15.85 7.78 -0.51
CA GLY A 170 -15.62 8.60 -1.70
C GLY A 170 -14.14 8.68 -2.11
N LEU A 171 -13.20 8.61 -1.15
CA LEU A 171 -11.77 8.62 -1.44
C LEU A 171 -11.34 7.35 -2.18
N SER A 172 -11.77 6.19 -1.69
CA SER A 172 -11.53 4.90 -2.35
C SER A 172 -12.19 4.85 -3.73
N GLN A 173 -13.42 5.36 -3.87
CA GLN A 173 -14.12 5.41 -5.16
C GLN A 173 -13.43 6.33 -6.18
N MET A 174 -12.95 7.50 -5.75
CA MET A 174 -12.23 8.43 -6.62
C MET A 174 -10.91 7.83 -7.09
N LEU A 175 -10.13 7.23 -6.19
CA LEU A 175 -8.86 6.62 -6.53
C LEU A 175 -9.02 5.38 -7.41
N ASP A 176 -10.05 4.57 -7.17
CA ASP A 176 -10.45 3.47 -8.07
C ASP A 176 -10.78 3.97 -9.48
N ALA A 177 -11.60 5.02 -9.59
CA ALA A 177 -11.93 5.65 -10.87
C ALA A 177 -10.71 6.25 -11.59
N LEU A 178 -9.67 6.65 -10.84
CA LEU A 178 -8.39 7.11 -11.38
C LEU A 178 -7.40 5.97 -11.67
N HIS A 179 -7.84 4.70 -11.56
CA HIS A 179 -7.03 3.49 -11.77
C HIS A 179 -5.93 3.27 -10.72
N PHE A 180 -6.12 3.81 -9.52
CA PHE A 180 -5.23 3.67 -8.38
C PHE A 180 -5.97 3.12 -7.13
N PRO A 181 -6.61 1.94 -7.22
CA PRO A 181 -7.40 1.40 -6.11
C PRO A 181 -6.61 1.34 -4.80
N LEU A 182 -7.30 1.73 -3.72
CA LEU A 182 -6.85 1.53 -2.35
C LEU A 182 -7.16 0.11 -1.90
N SER A 183 -6.19 -0.53 -1.25
CA SER A 183 -6.40 -1.80 -0.53
C SER A 183 -5.86 -1.70 0.89
N ILE A 184 -6.39 -2.55 1.76
CA ILE A 184 -5.89 -2.72 3.13
C ILE A 184 -5.48 -4.17 3.29
N GLU A 185 -4.21 -4.40 3.62
CA GLU A 185 -3.67 -5.74 3.81
C GLU A 185 -3.01 -5.86 5.19
N ARG A 186 -2.97 -7.08 5.72
CA ARG A 186 -2.29 -7.41 6.97
C ARG A 186 -1.10 -8.30 6.63
N LEU A 187 0.10 -7.72 6.67
CA LEU A 187 1.32 -8.47 6.42
C LEU A 187 1.69 -9.28 7.66
N LYS A 188 2.05 -10.57 7.46
CA LYS A 188 2.45 -11.46 8.55
C LYS A 188 3.56 -10.87 9.43
N GLU A 189 4.50 -10.13 8.84
CA GLU A 189 5.60 -9.47 9.55
C GLU A 189 5.15 -8.34 10.49
N PHE A 190 3.95 -7.79 10.28
CA PHE A 190 3.32 -6.77 11.11
C PHE A 190 2.10 -7.29 11.90
N GLY A 191 1.91 -8.61 11.94
CA GLY A 191 0.75 -9.22 12.62
C GLY A 191 -0.57 -8.75 12.02
N ASP A 192 -1.50 -8.30 12.87
CA ASP A 192 -2.82 -7.84 12.44
C ASP A 192 -2.90 -6.35 12.07
N LEU A 193 -1.76 -5.64 12.08
CA LEU A 193 -1.72 -4.21 11.78
C LEU A 193 -2.17 -3.99 10.32
N PRO A 194 -3.23 -3.20 10.09
CA PRO A 194 -3.67 -2.87 8.73
C PRO A 194 -2.68 -1.91 8.08
N VAL A 195 -2.19 -2.27 6.90
CA VAL A 195 -1.37 -1.41 6.05
C VAL A 195 -2.19 -1.01 4.83
N THR A 196 -2.23 0.29 4.55
CA THR A 196 -2.94 0.84 3.39
C THR A 196 -2.00 0.85 2.18
N TYR A 197 -2.47 0.35 1.05
CA TYR A 197 -1.74 0.34 -0.21
C TYR A 197 -2.52 1.09 -1.28
N ILE A 198 -1.77 1.74 -2.17
CA ILE A 198 -2.26 2.18 -3.48
C ILE A 198 -1.61 1.28 -4.51
N THR A 199 -2.40 0.71 -5.41
CA THR A 199 -1.89 -0.12 -6.51
C THR A 199 -2.34 0.50 -7.82
N ALA A 200 -1.47 0.58 -8.83
CA ALA A 200 -1.92 0.93 -10.17
C ALA A 200 -2.74 -0.23 -10.77
N ALA A 201 -3.70 0.06 -11.64
CA ALA A 201 -4.52 -0.97 -12.30
C ALA A 201 -3.75 -1.88 -13.29
N ILE A 202 -2.46 -1.68 -13.45
CA ILE A 202 -1.56 -2.52 -14.24
C ILE A 202 -0.76 -3.40 -13.28
N SER A 203 -0.82 -4.71 -13.47
CA SER A 203 -0.10 -5.64 -12.59
C SER A 203 1.38 -5.77 -12.97
N THR A 204 2.15 -6.23 -11.99
CA THR A 204 3.53 -6.66 -12.16
C THR A 204 3.66 -8.10 -11.71
N THR A 205 4.59 -8.82 -12.32
CA THR A 205 4.86 -10.21 -11.98
C THR A 205 6.35 -10.40 -11.76
N ARG A 206 6.69 -11.14 -10.71
CA ARG A 206 8.04 -11.67 -10.54
C ARG A 206 8.28 -12.78 -11.58
N PRO A 207 9.38 -12.75 -12.34
CA PRO A 207 9.76 -13.86 -13.22
C PRO A 207 9.99 -15.17 -12.46
N PRO A 208 10.15 -16.30 -13.17
CA PRO A 208 10.49 -17.60 -12.59
C PRO A 208 11.84 -17.61 -11.85
N ASP A 209 12.01 -18.55 -10.93
CA ASP A 209 13.16 -18.59 -10.02
C ASP A 209 14.51 -18.72 -10.74
N ASN A 210 14.60 -19.52 -11.81
CA ASN A 210 15.82 -19.65 -12.62
C ASN A 210 16.28 -18.30 -13.19
N VAL A 211 15.33 -17.47 -13.67
CA VAL A 211 15.60 -16.12 -14.19
C VAL A 211 16.04 -15.18 -13.07
N LEU A 212 15.42 -15.29 -11.89
CA LEU A 212 15.86 -14.54 -10.71
C LEU A 212 17.27 -14.94 -10.31
N MET A 213 17.57 -16.24 -10.30
CA MET A 213 18.88 -16.77 -9.95
C MET A 213 19.96 -16.20 -10.88
N GLU A 214 19.77 -16.35 -12.19
CA GLU A 214 20.69 -15.83 -13.20
C GLU A 214 20.87 -14.31 -13.09
N SER A 215 19.78 -13.54 -13.01
CA SER A 215 19.87 -12.07 -12.94
C SER A 215 20.57 -11.59 -11.66
N THR A 216 20.33 -12.25 -10.54
CA THR A 216 20.93 -11.92 -9.24
C THR A 216 22.43 -12.23 -9.24
N GLU A 217 22.87 -13.33 -9.86
CA GLU A 217 24.29 -13.65 -10.03
C GLU A 217 25.01 -12.63 -10.91
N VAL A 218 24.42 -12.27 -12.05
CA VAL A 218 25.00 -11.27 -12.96
C VAL A 218 25.12 -9.90 -12.28
N SER A 219 24.13 -9.51 -11.48
CA SER A 219 24.14 -8.20 -10.79
C SER A 219 24.98 -8.17 -9.50
N GLY A 220 25.32 -9.33 -8.94
CA GLY A 220 25.97 -9.45 -7.63
C GLY A 220 25.09 -9.01 -6.44
N MET A 221 23.81 -8.71 -6.67
CA MET A 221 22.87 -8.25 -5.65
C MET A 221 21.69 -9.22 -5.50
N ASN A 222 21.23 -9.40 -4.27
CA ASN A 222 20.05 -10.21 -3.95
C ASN A 222 18.77 -9.36 -3.98
N VAL A 223 18.62 -8.52 -5.00
CA VAL A 223 17.44 -7.67 -5.19
C VAL A 223 16.90 -7.83 -6.61
N PHE A 224 15.58 -7.78 -6.74
CA PHE A 224 14.89 -7.86 -8.02
C PHE A 224 13.69 -6.92 -8.04
N GLU A 225 13.33 -6.43 -9.22
CA GLU A 225 12.14 -5.61 -9.44
C GLU A 225 11.20 -6.42 -10.33
N GLU A 226 9.95 -6.60 -9.90
CA GLU A 226 8.92 -7.26 -10.73
C GLU A 226 8.79 -6.56 -12.08
N VAL A 227 8.38 -7.30 -13.11
CA VAL A 227 8.19 -6.74 -14.44
C VAL A 227 6.72 -6.53 -14.75
N VAL A 228 6.42 -5.46 -15.48
CA VAL A 228 5.05 -5.11 -15.86
C VAL A 228 4.43 -6.16 -16.77
N ASN A 229 3.15 -6.46 -16.51
CA ASN A 229 2.34 -7.22 -17.43
C ASN A 229 1.79 -6.31 -18.53
N THR A 230 2.33 -6.44 -19.74
CA THR A 230 1.94 -5.58 -20.86
C THR A 230 0.54 -5.84 -21.38
N GLU A 231 -0.04 -7.02 -21.12
CA GLU A 231 -1.42 -7.32 -21.53
C GLU A 231 -2.44 -6.45 -20.78
N ASP A 232 -2.14 -6.09 -19.53
CA ASP A 232 -3.03 -5.28 -18.70
C ASP A 232 -3.21 -3.87 -19.25
N VAL A 233 -2.22 -3.34 -19.98
CA VAL A 233 -2.33 -2.04 -20.63
C VAL A 233 -3.38 -2.07 -21.74
N GLN A 234 -3.43 -3.15 -22.52
CA GLN A 234 -4.43 -3.32 -23.57
C GLN A 234 -5.81 -3.64 -23.01
N ARG A 235 -5.85 -4.31 -21.86
CA ARG A 235 -7.07 -4.70 -21.16
C ARG A 235 -7.46 -3.70 -20.06
N LEU A 236 -6.89 -2.50 -20.05
CA LEU A 236 -7.16 -1.52 -19.02
C LEU A 236 -8.65 -1.16 -19.05
N ARG A 237 -9.34 -1.53 -17.98
CA ARG A 237 -10.78 -1.32 -17.84
C ARG A 237 -11.04 0.08 -17.34
N ASP A 238 -12.10 0.70 -17.85
CA ASP A 238 -12.63 1.98 -17.37
C ASP A 238 -13.74 1.68 -16.34
N PRO A 239 -13.54 2.00 -15.04
CA PRO A 239 -14.51 1.67 -13.99
C PRO A 239 -15.90 2.30 -14.20
N LEU A 240 -15.98 3.47 -14.85
CA LEU A 240 -17.25 4.10 -15.17
C LEU A 240 -17.96 3.33 -16.30
N LYS A 241 -17.22 3.01 -17.36
CA LYS A 241 -17.74 2.19 -18.47
C LYS A 241 -18.29 0.88 -17.93
N GLU A 242 -17.53 0.17 -17.09
CA GLU A 242 -17.96 -1.12 -16.54
C GLU A 242 -19.27 -1.02 -15.75
N ARG A 243 -19.38 -0.04 -14.86
CA ARG A 243 -20.63 0.20 -14.09
C ARG A 243 -21.81 0.53 -14.98
N LEU A 244 -21.60 1.27 -16.07
CA LEU A 244 -22.66 1.57 -17.04
C LEU A 244 -23.09 0.33 -17.82
N VAL A 245 -22.14 -0.53 -18.21
CA VAL A 245 -22.44 -1.81 -18.86
C VAL A 245 -23.20 -2.74 -17.93
N GLU A 246 -22.79 -2.85 -16.66
CA GLU A 246 -23.54 -3.60 -15.65
C GLU A 246 -24.96 -3.06 -15.49
N LEU A 247 -25.11 -1.74 -15.41
CA LEU A 247 -26.41 -1.09 -15.31
C LEU A 247 -27.28 -1.39 -16.55
N MET A 248 -26.76 -1.27 -17.76
CA MET A 248 -27.48 -1.63 -18.99
C MET A 248 -27.98 -3.08 -18.95
N GLY A 249 -27.15 -4.01 -18.48
CA GLY A 249 -27.52 -5.41 -18.28
C GLY A 249 -28.70 -5.60 -17.32
N THR A 250 -28.80 -4.79 -16.25
CA THR A 250 -29.96 -4.84 -15.34
C THR A 250 -31.28 -4.41 -16.00
N TYR A 251 -31.21 -3.65 -17.11
CA TYR A 251 -32.37 -3.21 -17.88
C TYR A 251 -32.55 -3.99 -19.19
N GLY A 252 -31.78 -5.06 -19.42
CA GLY A 252 -31.92 -5.93 -20.59
C GLY A 252 -31.30 -5.39 -21.88
N GLU A 253 -30.48 -4.34 -21.79
CA GLU A 253 -29.72 -3.81 -22.93
C GLU A 253 -28.35 -4.51 -22.99
N GLU A 254 -28.07 -5.23 -24.08
CA GLU A 254 -26.77 -5.86 -24.32
C GLU A 254 -25.83 -4.87 -25.01
N THR A 255 -24.58 -4.78 -24.55
CA THR A 255 -23.53 -4.07 -25.29
C THR A 255 -23.17 -4.82 -26.57
N PRO A 256 -23.07 -4.14 -27.74
CA PRO A 256 -22.54 -4.79 -28.93
C PRO A 256 -21.10 -5.23 -28.67
N ASN A 257 -20.84 -6.53 -28.81
CA ASN A 257 -19.49 -7.09 -28.73
C ASN A 257 -18.59 -6.41 -29.79
N HIS A 258 -17.51 -5.78 -29.33
CA HIS A 258 -16.41 -5.32 -30.17
C HIS A 258 -15.14 -6.08 -29.82
#